data_AF-A0A535BQU6-F1
#
_entry.id   AF-A0A535BQU6-F1
#
_cell.length_a   1.000
_cell.length_b   1.000
_cell.length_c   1.000
_cell.angle_alpha   90.00
_cell.angle_beta   90.00
_cell.angle_gamma   90.00
#
_symmetry.space_group_name_H-M   'P 1'
#
loop_
_entity.id
_entity.type
_entity.pdbx_description
1 polymer ?
#
loop_
_entity_poly.entity_id
_entity_poly.type
_entity_poly.pdbx_seq_one_letter_code
_entity_poly.pdbx_strand_id
1 'polypeptide(L)'
;MLKAFLNSFRIPDLRNKILFTLFIITLYRFGSHIPVPVVDTRVLQNQASSGGFLDFINLFSGGGLNRFSVFSLGIMPYITSSIIMQLLTVVIPKLQQWQDQGEAGVKRINQATRYVTVVLALLQSTGLVFLFHSGQNNIPDLFPAGTFKPANVLLIVLTMTAGTALIMWLGELITQRGVGNAMSILIFTSVISRLPFEGSAILRAGGWGKFIVVLLIGFGIIVAVVYMDQGQRKVPVQYAKRVVG
;
A
#
# COMPACT_ATOMS: atom_id res chain seq x y z
N MET A 1 -10.41 -24.24 -9.88
CA MET A 1 -9.40 -23.19 -9.61
C MET A 1 -8.02 -23.73 -9.21
N LEU A 2 -7.91 -24.75 -8.34
CA LEU A 2 -6.62 -25.36 -7.95
C LEU A 2 -5.75 -25.84 -9.12
N LYS A 3 -6.34 -26.49 -10.14
CA LYS A 3 -5.60 -26.89 -11.37
C LYS A 3 -5.04 -25.70 -12.16
N ALA A 4 -5.74 -24.56 -12.15
CA ALA A 4 -5.28 -23.34 -12.82
C ALA A 4 -4.09 -22.71 -12.07
N PHE A 5 -4.11 -22.74 -10.74
CA PHE A 5 -2.97 -22.31 -9.91
C PHE A 5 -1.74 -23.20 -10.13
N LEU A 6 -1.90 -24.52 -10.13
CA LEU A 6 -0.82 -25.47 -10.43
C LEU A 6 -0.27 -25.33 -11.86
N ASN A 7 -1.14 -25.10 -12.85
CA ASN A 7 -0.72 -24.86 -14.23
C ASN A 7 -0.03 -23.50 -14.41
N SER A 8 -0.37 -22.50 -13.59
CA SER A 8 0.31 -21.21 -13.56
C SER A 8 1.80 -21.33 -13.20
N PHE A 9 2.19 -22.31 -12.37
CA PHE A 9 3.59 -22.57 -12.05
C PHE A 9 4.31 -23.42 -13.11
N ARG A 10 3.57 -24.10 -13.99
CA ARG A 10 4.14 -24.91 -15.08
C ARG A 10 4.53 -24.07 -16.30
N ILE A 11 3.82 -22.98 -16.56
CA ILE A 11 4.14 -22.10 -17.69
C ILE A 11 5.34 -21.22 -17.30
N PRO A 12 6.49 -21.32 -18.00
CA PRO A 12 7.73 -20.66 -17.60
C PRO A 12 7.59 -19.13 -17.54
N ASP A 13 6.83 -18.53 -18.47
CA ASP A 13 6.57 -17.08 -18.46
C ASP A 13 5.77 -16.65 -17.23
N LEU A 14 4.68 -17.34 -16.89
CA LEU A 14 3.87 -16.98 -15.71
C LEU A 14 4.66 -17.20 -14.42
N ARG A 15 5.44 -18.29 -14.34
CA ARG A 15 6.33 -18.55 -13.21
C ARG A 15 7.33 -17.42 -13.01
N ASN A 16 7.98 -16.96 -14.07
CA ASN A 16 8.95 -15.87 -13.99
C ASN A 16 8.29 -14.55 -13.54
N LYS A 17 7.07 -14.26 -14.03
CA LYS A 17 6.30 -13.10 -13.57
C LYS A 17 5.94 -13.19 -12.08
N ILE A 18 5.51 -14.37 -11.61
CA ILE A 18 5.19 -14.59 -10.19
C ILE A 18 6.44 -14.45 -9.31
N LEU A 19 7.55 -15.06 -9.72
CA LEU A 19 8.83 -14.96 -9.00
C LEU A 19 9.32 -13.51 -8.94
N PHE A 20 9.16 -12.76 -10.03
CA PHE A 20 9.49 -11.33 -10.07
C PHE A 20 8.62 -10.51 -9.10
N THR A 21 7.30 -10.75 -9.07
CA THR A 21 6.41 -10.09 -8.11
C THR A 21 6.77 -10.45 -6.66
N LEU A 22 7.04 -11.73 -6.37
CA LEU A 22 7.47 -12.18 -5.03
C LEU A 22 8.81 -11.57 -4.62
N PHE A 23 9.74 -11.43 -5.56
CA PHE A 23 11.03 -10.78 -5.31
C PHE A 23 10.84 -9.31 -4.91
N ILE A 24 10.01 -8.56 -5.62
CA ILE A 24 9.71 -7.17 -5.29
C ILE A 24 8.99 -7.06 -3.93
N ILE A 25 8.04 -7.93 -3.64
CA ILE A 25 7.38 -8.00 -2.33
C ILE A 25 8.43 -8.20 -1.22
N THR A 26 9.39 -9.10 -1.45
CA THR A 26 10.47 -9.37 -0.48
C THR A 26 11.33 -8.13 -0.27
N LEU A 27 11.70 -7.41 -1.34
CA LEU A 27 12.44 -6.15 -1.24
C LEU A 27 11.65 -5.07 -0.48
N TYR A 28 10.36 -4.94 -0.77
CA TYR A 28 9.47 -4.02 -0.07
C TYR A 28 9.41 -4.32 1.44
N ARG A 29 9.29 -5.61 1.80
CA ARG A 29 9.31 -6.04 3.21
C ARG A 29 10.68 -5.85 3.86
N PHE A 30 11.78 -6.07 3.13
CA PHE A 30 13.12 -5.82 3.65
C PHE A 30 13.32 -4.34 3.96
N GLY A 31 12.93 -3.43 3.06
CA GLY A 31 13.08 -2.00 3.32
C GLY A 31 12.14 -1.45 4.41
N SER A 32 11.00 -2.10 4.70
CA SER A 32 10.19 -1.75 5.87
C SER A 32 10.83 -2.15 7.20
N HIS A 33 11.89 -2.97 7.18
CA HIS A 33 12.69 -3.31 8.35
C HIS A 33 13.90 -2.38 8.54
N ILE A 34 14.23 -1.55 7.55
CA ILE A 34 15.36 -0.61 7.63
C ILE A 34 14.85 0.67 8.32
N PRO A 35 15.28 0.96 9.56
CA PRO A 35 14.90 2.19 10.26
C PRO A 35 15.52 3.41 9.55
N VAL A 36 14.84 4.55 9.61
CA VAL A 36 15.43 5.82 9.15
C VAL A 36 16.58 6.18 10.11
N PRO A 37 17.71 6.71 9.59
CA PRO A 37 18.77 7.24 10.43
C PRO A 37 18.25 8.28 11.43
N VAL A 38 18.93 8.44 12.58
CA VAL A 38 18.71 9.54 13.56
C VAL A 38 17.52 9.36 14.51
N VAL A 39 16.81 8.23 14.46
CA VAL A 39 15.56 8.03 15.21
C VAL A 39 15.66 6.89 16.23
N ASP A 40 15.18 7.10 17.46
CA ASP A 40 15.11 6.04 18.48
C ASP A 40 13.78 5.25 18.36
N THR A 41 13.87 4.08 17.71
CA THR A 41 12.73 3.19 17.48
C THR A 41 12.25 2.44 18.74
N ARG A 42 13.02 2.48 19.85
CA ARG A 42 12.65 1.79 21.11
C ARG A 42 11.50 2.50 21.82
N VAL A 43 11.38 3.81 21.64
CA VAL A 43 10.31 4.62 22.24
C VAL A 43 8.94 4.27 21.64
N LEU A 44 8.89 3.91 20.35
CA LEU A 44 7.68 3.46 19.67
C LEU A 44 7.20 2.07 20.11
N GLN A 45 8.10 1.16 20.47
CA GLN A 45 7.72 -0.17 20.95
C GLN A 45 7.03 -0.13 22.32
N ASN A 46 7.38 0.87 23.15
CA ASN A 46 6.84 1.00 24.51
C ASN A 46 5.50 1.76 24.56
N GLN A 47 5.17 2.56 23.53
CA GLN A 47 3.91 3.32 23.45
C GLN A 47 2.98 2.86 22.31
N ALA A 48 3.23 1.70 21.69
CA ALA A 48 2.41 1.14 20.60
C ALA A 48 0.94 0.80 20.95
N SER A 49 0.43 1.29 22.10
CA SER A 49 -0.94 1.13 22.57
C SER A 49 -1.85 2.32 22.23
N SER A 50 -1.35 3.38 21.57
CA SER A 50 -2.18 4.48 21.09
C SER A 50 -2.96 4.05 19.83
N GLY A 51 -4.07 3.36 20.05
CA GLY A 51 -5.05 3.04 19.01
C GLY A 51 -5.60 4.31 18.32
N GLY A 52 -6.06 4.19 17.08
CA GLY A 52 -6.70 5.27 16.33
C GLY A 52 -6.09 5.51 14.94
N PHE A 53 -6.11 6.76 14.49
CA PHE A 53 -5.67 7.18 13.14
C PHE A 53 -4.26 6.72 12.76
N LEU A 54 -3.33 6.66 13.73
CA LEU A 54 -1.97 6.19 13.48
C LEU A 54 -1.94 4.70 13.13
N ASP A 55 -2.78 3.87 13.75
CA ASP A 55 -2.80 2.44 13.43
C ASP A 55 -3.42 2.17 12.05
N PHE A 56 -4.37 3.01 11.64
CA PHE A 56 -4.85 3.02 10.25
C PHE A 56 -3.73 3.37 9.26
N ILE A 57 -2.97 4.44 9.47
CA ILE A 57 -1.80 4.78 8.63
C ILE A 57 -0.78 3.63 8.62
N ASN A 58 -0.57 3.01 9.78
CA ASN A 58 0.35 1.92 9.97
C ASN A 58 -0.06 0.66 9.19
N LEU A 59 -1.37 0.36 9.12
CA LEU A 59 -1.93 -0.72 8.31
C LEU A 59 -1.53 -0.58 6.83
N PHE A 60 -1.73 0.61 6.27
CA PHE A 60 -1.40 0.90 4.86
C PHE A 60 0.11 1.08 4.59
N SER A 61 0.91 1.40 5.62
CA SER A 61 2.38 1.37 5.52
C SER A 61 2.98 -0.03 5.75
N GLY A 62 2.13 -1.03 6.02
CA GLY A 62 2.56 -2.41 6.25
C GLY A 62 3.47 -2.55 7.48
N GLY A 63 3.32 -1.70 8.49
CA GLY A 63 4.13 -1.72 9.71
C GLY A 63 5.37 -0.83 9.68
N GLY A 64 5.58 -0.09 8.58
CA GLY A 64 6.70 0.82 8.43
C GLY A 64 6.69 1.97 9.44
N LEU A 65 5.50 2.41 9.87
CA LEU A 65 5.33 3.50 10.83
C LEU A 65 5.74 3.11 12.26
N ASN A 66 5.35 1.93 12.74
CA ASN A 66 5.71 1.43 14.08
C ASN A 66 7.22 1.32 14.32
N ARG A 67 8.01 1.27 13.24
CA ARG A 67 9.48 1.15 13.31
C ARG A 67 10.18 2.37 12.71
N PHE A 68 9.42 3.40 12.34
CA PHE A 68 9.91 4.59 11.65
C PHE A 68 10.93 4.25 10.55
N SER A 69 10.52 3.38 9.63
CA SER A 69 11.35 2.86 8.53
C SER A 69 11.47 3.83 7.35
N VAL A 70 12.43 3.57 6.45
CA VAL A 70 12.56 4.29 5.17
C VAL A 70 11.25 4.27 4.36
N PHE A 71 10.42 3.25 4.59
CA PHE A 71 9.12 3.05 3.96
C PHE A 71 7.93 3.42 4.86
N SER A 72 8.11 4.33 5.82
CA SER A 72 7.06 4.71 6.79
C SER A 72 5.77 5.25 6.16
N LEU A 73 5.87 6.01 5.05
CA LEU A 73 4.71 6.46 4.29
C LEU A 73 4.08 5.35 3.43
N GLY A 74 4.85 4.28 3.18
CA GLY A 74 4.47 3.16 2.35
C GLY A 74 4.04 3.62 0.96
N ILE A 75 2.90 3.11 0.53
CA ILE A 75 2.35 3.35 -0.79
C ILE A 75 1.25 4.42 -0.82
N MET A 76 0.90 4.98 0.35
CA MET A 76 -0.20 5.93 0.49
C MET A 76 -0.04 7.22 -0.32
N PRO A 77 1.13 7.86 -0.39
CA PRO A 77 1.28 9.09 -1.19
C PRO A 77 0.90 8.88 -2.67
N TYR A 78 1.18 7.68 -3.20
CA TYR A 78 0.81 7.34 -4.58
C TYR A 78 -0.69 7.06 -4.70
N ILE A 79 -1.28 6.30 -3.76
CA ILE A 79 -2.72 6.03 -3.76
C ILE A 79 -3.48 7.35 -3.77
N THR A 80 -3.15 8.24 -2.83
CA THR A 80 -3.77 9.56 -2.73
C THR A 80 -3.58 10.36 -4.02
N SER A 81 -2.38 10.34 -4.61
CA SER A 81 -2.13 11.02 -5.90
C SER A 81 -2.98 10.46 -7.03
N SER A 82 -3.12 9.13 -7.12
CA SER A 82 -3.92 8.49 -8.16
C SER A 82 -5.41 8.82 -8.05
N ILE A 83 -5.93 8.89 -6.82
CA ILE A 83 -7.31 9.30 -6.54
C ILE A 83 -7.49 10.78 -6.88
N ILE A 84 -6.56 11.65 -6.50
CA ILE A 84 -6.59 13.07 -6.87
C ILE A 84 -6.63 13.21 -8.39
N MET A 85 -5.77 12.50 -9.12
CA MET A 85 -5.74 12.57 -10.59
C MET A 85 -7.04 12.03 -11.22
N GLN A 86 -7.62 10.95 -10.68
CA GLN A 86 -8.92 10.41 -11.12
C GLN A 86 -10.09 11.37 -10.86
N LEU A 87 -10.05 12.13 -9.77
CA LEU A 87 -11.06 13.16 -9.50
C LEU A 87 -10.85 14.37 -10.41
N LEU A 88 -9.59 14.80 -10.60
CA LEU A 88 -9.24 15.91 -11.48
C LEU A 88 -9.54 15.63 -12.95
N THR A 89 -9.53 14.37 -13.42
CA THR A 89 -9.95 14.02 -14.78
C THR A 89 -11.42 14.31 -15.05
N VAL A 90 -12.29 14.29 -14.02
CA VAL A 90 -13.71 14.62 -14.14
C VAL A 90 -13.95 16.13 -14.11
N VAL A 91 -13.11 16.86 -13.37
CA VAL A 91 -13.26 18.31 -13.15
C VAL A 91 -12.55 19.13 -14.24
N ILE A 92 -11.40 18.67 -14.73
CA ILE A 92 -10.56 19.41 -15.69
C ILE A 92 -10.72 18.79 -17.09
N PRO A 93 -11.35 19.49 -18.05
CA PRO A 93 -11.66 18.94 -19.38
C PRO A 93 -10.39 18.58 -20.18
N LYS A 94 -9.26 19.25 -19.91
CA LYS A 94 -7.96 18.91 -20.54
C LYS A 94 -7.44 17.54 -20.12
N LEU A 95 -7.66 17.14 -18.87
CA LEU A 95 -7.28 15.81 -18.38
C LEU A 95 -8.24 14.74 -18.92
N GLN A 96 -9.52 15.06 -19.06
CA GLN A 96 -10.50 14.20 -19.73
C GLN A 96 -10.11 13.95 -21.20
N GLN A 97 -9.71 15.00 -21.94
CA GLN A 97 -9.21 14.84 -23.30
C GLN A 97 -7.98 13.94 -23.41
N TRP A 98 -7.09 13.95 -22.39
CA TRP A 98 -5.99 12.99 -22.35
C TRP A 98 -6.49 11.57 -22.10
N GLN A 99 -7.49 11.37 -21.25
CA GLN A 99 -8.10 10.06 -21.06
C GLN A 99 -8.73 9.52 -22.36
N ASP A 100 -9.33 10.39 -23.16
CA ASP A 100 -9.96 10.05 -24.45
C ASP A 100 -8.94 9.76 -25.57
N GLN A 101 -7.69 10.20 -25.43
CA GLN A 101 -6.58 9.92 -26.37
C GLN A 101 -6.03 8.50 -26.29
N GLY A 102 -6.66 7.62 -25.49
CA GLY A 102 -6.25 6.22 -25.33
C GLY A 102 -4.92 6.05 -24.60
N GLU A 103 -4.10 5.09 -25.03
CA GLU A 103 -2.88 4.69 -24.29
C GLU A 103 -1.87 5.83 -24.10
N ALA A 104 -1.72 6.70 -25.09
CA ALA A 104 -0.78 7.81 -25.03
C ALA A 104 -1.13 8.82 -23.93
N GLY A 105 -2.43 9.10 -23.74
CA GLY A 105 -2.88 10.02 -22.71
C GLY A 105 -2.95 9.38 -21.31
N VAL A 106 -3.24 8.08 -21.21
CA VAL A 106 -3.06 7.33 -19.95
C VAL A 106 -1.61 7.40 -19.47
N LYS A 107 -0.63 7.30 -20.36
CA LYS A 107 0.80 7.49 -20.00
C LYS A 107 1.08 8.89 -19.46
N ARG A 108 0.48 9.95 -20.03
CA ARG A 108 0.63 11.33 -19.52
C ARG A 108 0.01 11.51 -18.14
N ILE A 109 -1.19 10.96 -17.91
CA ILE A 109 -1.86 10.99 -16.60
C ILE A 109 -1.01 10.25 -15.56
N ASN A 110 -0.44 9.10 -15.93
CA ASN A 110 0.44 8.35 -15.04
C ASN A 110 1.72 9.14 -14.70
N GLN A 111 2.33 9.83 -15.68
CA GLN A 111 3.47 10.71 -15.42
C GLN A 111 3.11 11.85 -14.46
N ALA A 112 1.98 12.53 -14.69
CA ALA A 112 1.48 13.55 -13.76
C ALA A 112 1.25 12.99 -12.35
N THR A 113 0.65 11.80 -12.24
CA THR A 113 0.44 11.10 -10.97
C THR A 113 1.77 10.86 -10.24
N ARG A 114 2.85 10.49 -10.95
CA ARG A 114 4.18 10.32 -10.35
C ARG A 114 4.72 11.63 -9.76
N TYR A 115 4.58 12.73 -10.48
CA TYR A 115 5.03 14.04 -9.98
C TYR A 115 4.24 14.47 -8.74
N VAL A 116 2.92 14.34 -8.77
CA VAL A 116 2.07 14.62 -7.60
C VAL A 116 2.44 13.72 -6.43
N THR A 117 2.74 12.45 -6.68
CA THR A 117 3.18 11.49 -5.65
C THR A 117 4.44 11.96 -4.93
N VAL A 118 5.45 12.41 -5.65
CA VAL A 118 6.71 12.87 -5.04
C VAL A 118 6.48 14.13 -4.21
N VAL A 119 5.66 15.07 -4.72
CA VAL A 119 5.32 16.30 -3.98
C VAL A 119 4.53 15.96 -2.70
N LEU A 120 3.53 15.08 -2.79
CA LEU A 120 2.78 14.65 -1.62
C LEU A 120 3.67 13.88 -0.63
N ALA A 121 4.59 13.04 -1.10
CA ALA A 121 5.51 12.32 -0.23
C ALA A 121 6.44 13.29 0.52
N LEU A 122 6.89 14.36 -0.12
CA LEU A 122 7.70 15.40 0.52
C LEU A 122 6.90 16.16 1.58
N LEU A 123 5.66 16.56 1.26
CA LEU A 123 4.79 17.25 2.21
C LEU A 123 4.39 16.35 3.39
N GLN A 124 4.00 15.11 3.12
CA GLN A 124 3.60 14.14 4.15
C GLN A 124 4.78 13.70 5.01
N SER A 125 5.98 13.48 4.45
CA SER A 125 7.16 13.14 5.25
C SER A 125 7.57 14.29 6.17
N THR A 126 7.50 15.53 5.67
CA THR A 126 7.75 16.72 6.48
C THR A 126 6.74 16.84 7.62
N GLY A 127 5.44 16.74 7.32
CA GLY A 127 4.38 16.80 8.33
C GLY A 127 4.50 15.68 9.38
N LEU A 128 4.90 14.48 8.95
CA LEU A 128 5.11 13.34 9.84
C LEU A 128 6.31 13.58 10.76
N VAL A 129 7.43 14.10 10.26
CA VAL A 129 8.58 14.47 11.11
C VAL A 129 8.20 15.50 12.17
N PHE A 130 7.44 16.54 11.82
CA PHE A 130 6.96 17.52 12.78
C PHE A 130 5.98 16.94 13.80
N LEU A 131 5.09 16.04 13.37
CA LEU A 131 4.13 15.37 14.27
C LEU A 131 4.83 14.51 15.33
N PHE A 132 5.90 13.80 14.94
CA PHE A 132 6.67 12.99 15.88
C PHE A 132 7.65 13.81 16.71
N HIS A 133 8.04 15.02 16.29
CA HIS A 133 8.81 15.94 17.13
C HIS A 133 7.95 16.70 18.14
N SER A 134 6.71 17.03 17.81
CA SER A 134 5.86 17.86 18.68
C SER A 134 5.42 17.15 19.97
N GLY A 135 5.57 15.81 20.06
CA GLY A 135 5.21 15.02 21.24
C GLY A 135 3.72 15.11 21.61
N GLN A 136 2.87 15.67 20.75
CA GLN A 136 1.45 15.90 21.01
C GLN A 136 0.61 14.66 20.67
N ASN A 137 -0.52 14.48 21.37
CA ASN A 137 -1.50 13.41 21.15
C ASN A 137 -1.02 11.98 21.49
N ASN A 138 -0.25 11.78 22.56
CA ASN A 138 0.31 10.46 22.97
C ASN A 138 1.27 9.85 21.93
N ILE A 139 1.96 10.70 21.18
CA ILE A 139 2.99 10.32 20.22
C ILE A 139 4.34 10.61 20.86
N PRO A 140 5.23 9.62 21.02
CA PRO A 140 6.52 9.85 21.64
C PRO A 140 7.44 10.69 20.74
N ASP A 141 8.23 11.58 21.35
CA ASP A 141 9.31 12.24 20.64
C ASP A 141 10.37 11.21 20.24
N LEU A 142 10.55 11.06 18.94
CA LEU A 142 11.50 10.13 18.32
C LEU A 142 12.91 10.72 18.20
N PHE A 143 13.07 12.01 18.53
CA PHE A 143 14.32 12.72 18.47
C PHE A 143 14.93 12.84 19.88
N PRO A 144 16.10 12.22 20.13
CA PRO A 144 16.85 12.49 21.35
C PRO A 144 17.16 13.98 21.49
N ALA A 145 17.11 14.52 22.72
CA ALA A 145 17.33 15.93 23.00
C ALA A 145 18.58 16.49 22.30
N GLY A 146 18.43 17.58 21.54
CA GLY A 146 19.53 18.23 20.79
C GLY A 146 19.81 17.69 19.38
N THR A 147 19.04 16.70 18.91
CA THR A 147 19.24 16.04 17.60
C THR A 147 18.33 16.61 16.49
N PHE A 148 17.36 17.45 16.86
CA PHE A 148 16.47 18.15 15.92
C PHE A 148 17.19 19.32 15.22
N LYS A 149 18.14 18.99 14.36
CA LYS A 149 18.83 19.97 13.49
C LYS A 149 18.12 20.00 12.12
N PRO A 150 18.05 21.15 11.44
CA PRO A 150 17.46 21.25 10.09
C PRO A 150 18.07 20.25 9.10
N ALA A 151 19.37 19.96 9.23
CA ALA A 151 20.07 18.96 8.43
C ALA A 151 19.55 17.53 8.64
N ASN A 152 19.21 17.16 9.88
CA ASN A 152 18.69 15.83 10.20
C ASN A 152 17.25 15.66 9.74
N VAL A 153 16.42 16.70 9.90
CA VAL A 153 15.05 16.74 9.38
C VAL A 153 15.05 16.59 7.86
N LEU A 154 15.91 17.34 7.16
CA LEU A 154 16.05 17.24 5.71
C LEU A 154 16.49 15.84 5.28
N LEU A 155 17.45 15.22 5.99
CA LEU A 155 17.90 13.86 5.71
C LEU A 155 16.76 12.85 5.85
N ILE A 156 15.95 12.96 6.90
CA ILE A 156 14.80 12.08 7.13
C ILE A 156 13.74 12.26 6.04
N VAL A 157 13.37 13.51 5.75
CA VAL A 157 12.40 13.85 4.70
C VAL A 157 12.84 13.32 3.34
N LEU A 158 14.11 13.52 2.98
CA LEU A 158 14.68 13.00 1.73
C LEU A 158 14.70 11.47 1.72
N THR A 159 15.07 10.82 2.83
CA THR A 159 15.10 9.36 2.93
C THR A 159 13.70 8.75 2.77
N MET A 160 12.69 9.32 3.43
CA MET A 160 11.30 8.86 3.34
C MET A 160 10.69 9.14 1.96
N THR A 161 11.00 10.30 1.37
CA THR A 161 10.54 10.66 0.02
C THR A 161 11.19 9.75 -1.02
N ALA A 162 12.50 9.50 -0.91
CA ALA A 162 13.23 8.57 -1.77
C ALA A 162 12.70 7.14 -1.60
N GLY A 163 12.42 6.71 -0.37
CA GLY A 163 11.82 5.41 -0.07
C GLY A 163 10.45 5.24 -0.74
N THR A 164 9.60 6.26 -0.65
CA THR A 164 8.28 6.27 -1.32
C THR A 164 8.42 6.24 -2.84
N ALA A 165 9.34 7.04 -3.41
CA ALA A 165 9.60 7.04 -4.86
C ALA A 165 10.11 5.68 -5.35
N LEU A 166 10.95 5.01 -4.56
CA LEU A 166 11.42 3.66 -4.83
C LEU A 166 10.26 2.66 -4.78
N ILE A 167 9.37 2.74 -3.79
CA ILE A 167 8.18 1.87 -3.71
C ILE A 167 7.28 2.06 -4.93
N MET A 168 7.02 3.30 -5.32
CA MET A 168 6.24 3.62 -6.52
C MET A 168 6.88 2.98 -7.76
N TRP A 169 8.19 3.14 -7.93
CA TRP A 169 8.92 2.55 -9.05
C TRP A 169 8.86 1.02 -9.05
N LEU A 170 9.07 0.38 -7.89
CA LEU A 170 8.92 -1.06 -7.71
C LEU A 170 7.50 -1.53 -8.03
N GLY A 171 6.48 -0.77 -7.65
CA GLY A 171 5.10 -1.02 -8.01
C GLY A 171 4.94 -1.04 -9.53
N GLU A 172 5.38 0.00 -10.22
CA GLU A 172 5.23 0.07 -11.68
C GLU A 172 5.97 -1.07 -12.41
N LEU A 173 7.10 -1.53 -11.88
CA LEU A 173 7.78 -2.71 -12.40
C LEU A 173 6.93 -3.97 -12.26
N ILE A 174 6.20 -4.15 -11.15
CA ILE A 174 5.24 -5.26 -11.00
C ILE A 174 4.13 -5.17 -12.06
N THR A 175 3.57 -3.98 -12.32
CA THR A 175 2.50 -3.85 -13.32
C THR A 175 3.00 -4.17 -14.74
N GLN A 176 4.26 -3.84 -15.06
CA GLN A 176 4.82 -4.09 -16.39
C GLN A 176 5.31 -5.53 -16.60
N ARG A 177 5.97 -6.10 -15.59
CA ARG A 177 6.70 -7.38 -15.71
C ARG A 177 6.16 -8.49 -14.80
N GLY A 178 5.31 -8.15 -13.85
CA GLY A 178 4.74 -9.09 -12.89
C GLY A 178 3.34 -9.56 -13.27
N VAL A 179 2.62 -10.04 -12.26
CA VAL A 179 1.22 -10.47 -12.37
C VAL A 179 0.33 -9.47 -11.65
N GLY A 180 -0.81 -9.10 -12.25
CA GLY A 180 -1.84 -8.27 -11.63
C GLY A 180 -1.51 -6.78 -11.54
N ASN A 181 -2.29 -6.05 -10.73
CA ASN A 181 -2.05 -4.64 -10.47
C ASN A 181 -1.12 -4.50 -9.25
N ALA A 182 0.01 -3.84 -9.46
CA ALA A 182 1.02 -3.66 -8.43
C ALA A 182 0.52 -2.99 -7.15
N MET A 183 -0.35 -1.98 -7.29
CA MET A 183 -0.88 -1.23 -6.17
C MET A 183 -1.70 -2.14 -5.26
N SER A 184 -2.61 -2.91 -5.85
CA SER A 184 -3.46 -3.87 -5.15
C SER A 184 -2.61 -4.95 -4.46
N ILE A 185 -1.56 -5.45 -5.12
CA ILE A 185 -0.68 -6.50 -4.58
C ILE A 185 0.15 -5.98 -3.41
N LEU A 186 0.68 -4.76 -3.49
CA LEU A 186 1.45 -4.16 -2.40
C LEU A 186 0.55 -3.88 -1.19
N ILE A 187 -0.67 -3.37 -1.38
CA ILE A 187 -1.65 -3.19 -0.29
C ILE A 187 -2.02 -4.55 0.33
N PHE A 188 -2.36 -5.54 -0.49
CA PHE A 188 -2.70 -6.88 -0.05
C PHE A 188 -1.58 -7.51 0.79
N THR A 189 -0.33 -7.35 0.35
CA THR A 189 0.85 -7.82 1.07
C THR A 189 1.00 -7.11 2.42
N SER A 190 0.81 -5.78 2.46
CA SER A 190 0.90 -4.99 3.69
C SER A 190 -0.12 -5.43 4.73
N VAL A 191 -1.38 -5.64 4.32
CA VAL A 191 -2.46 -6.09 5.22
C VAL A 191 -2.20 -7.52 5.70
N ILE A 192 -1.90 -8.45 4.80
CA ILE A 192 -1.67 -9.85 5.16
C ILE A 192 -0.45 -10.03 6.04
N SER A 193 0.59 -9.23 5.88
CA SER A 193 1.80 -9.34 6.70
C SER A 193 1.57 -9.11 8.20
N ARG A 194 0.45 -8.47 8.57
CA ARG A 194 0.06 -8.26 9.97
C ARG A 194 -0.75 -9.40 10.56
N LEU A 195 -1.52 -10.11 9.74
CA LEU A 195 -2.39 -11.19 10.19
C LEU A 195 -1.68 -12.23 11.08
N PRO A 196 -0.42 -12.65 10.82
CA PRO A 196 0.28 -13.57 11.71
C PRO A 196 0.55 -12.97 13.10
N PHE A 197 0.94 -11.69 13.17
CA PHE A 197 1.25 -11.01 14.41
C PHE A 197 -0.03 -10.82 15.25
N GLU A 198 -1.09 -10.27 14.64
CA GLU A 198 -2.39 -10.08 15.30
C GLU A 198 -3.01 -11.42 15.73
N GLY A 199 -2.92 -12.45 14.89
CA GLY A 199 -3.36 -13.80 15.21
C GLY A 199 -2.63 -14.38 16.42
N SER A 200 -1.31 -14.17 16.50
CA SER A 200 -0.52 -14.60 17.66
C SER A 200 -0.86 -13.83 18.94
N ALA A 201 -1.18 -12.54 18.82
CA ALA A 201 -1.61 -11.70 19.95
C ALA A 201 -2.97 -12.17 20.50
N ILE A 202 -3.92 -12.47 19.62
CA ILE A 202 -5.24 -13.01 20.00
C ILE A 202 -5.08 -14.38 20.69
N LEU A 203 -4.21 -15.25 20.19
CA LEU A 203 -3.95 -16.54 20.80
C LEU A 203 -3.37 -16.39 22.22
N ARG A 204 -2.44 -15.46 22.43
CA ARG A 204 -1.83 -15.18 23.74
C ARG A 204 -2.80 -14.54 24.73
N ALA A 205 -3.67 -13.63 24.28
CA ALA A 205 -4.62 -12.92 25.14
C ALA A 205 -5.90 -13.73 25.44
N GLY A 206 -6.31 -14.59 24.52
CA GLY A 206 -7.63 -15.22 24.52
C GLY A 206 -7.65 -16.74 24.55
N GLY A 207 -6.49 -17.40 24.42
CA GLY A 207 -6.40 -18.85 24.26
C GLY A 207 -6.98 -19.36 22.95
N TRP A 208 -6.89 -20.68 22.74
CA TRP A 208 -7.35 -21.35 21.51
C TRP A 208 -8.85 -21.15 21.23
N GLY A 209 -9.68 -21.04 22.26
CA GLY A 209 -11.13 -20.86 22.10
C GLY A 209 -11.50 -19.56 21.38
N LYS A 210 -10.98 -18.40 21.84
CA LYS A 210 -11.24 -17.11 21.19
C LYS A 210 -10.60 -17.04 19.79
N PHE A 211 -9.42 -17.63 19.62
CA PHE A 211 -8.75 -17.68 18.33
C PHE A 211 -9.58 -18.41 17.25
N ILE A 212 -10.14 -19.58 17.58
CA ILE A 212 -10.99 -20.35 16.66
C ILE A 212 -12.26 -19.55 16.29
N VAL A 213 -12.90 -18.91 17.26
CA VAL A 213 -14.11 -18.09 17.00
C VAL A 213 -13.80 -16.94 16.05
N VAL A 214 -12.70 -16.19 16.27
CA VAL A 214 -12.28 -15.10 15.38
C VAL A 214 -11.97 -15.64 13.98
N LEU A 215 -11.33 -16.80 13.87
CA LEU A 215 -11.02 -17.42 12.58
C LEU A 215 -12.29 -17.80 11.82
N LEU A 216 -13.29 -18.38 12.51
CA LEU A 216 -14.59 -18.71 11.93
C LEU A 216 -15.35 -17.47 11.45
N ILE A 217 -15.35 -16.38 12.24
CA ILE A 217 -15.94 -15.11 11.84
C ILE A 217 -15.22 -14.55 10.61
N GLY A 218 -13.88 -14.53 10.61
CA GLY A 218 -13.09 -14.07 9.48
C GLY A 218 -13.37 -14.87 8.21
N PHE A 219 -13.47 -16.19 8.32
CA PHE A 219 -13.85 -17.05 7.20
C PHE A 219 -15.26 -16.77 6.70
N GLY A 220 -16.22 -16.58 7.61
CA GLY A 220 -17.60 -16.21 7.27
C GLY A 220 -17.69 -14.88 6.52
N ILE A 221 -16.91 -13.88 6.94
CA ILE A 221 -16.81 -12.58 6.23
C ILE A 221 -16.25 -12.79 4.82
N ILE A 222 -15.19 -13.59 4.65
CA ILE A 222 -14.63 -13.87 3.33
C ILE A 222 -15.68 -14.51 2.41
N VAL A 223 -16.42 -15.51 2.91
CA VAL A 223 -17.49 -16.17 2.13
C VAL A 223 -18.59 -15.17 1.75
N ALA A 224 -19.02 -14.32 2.68
CA ALA A 224 -20.03 -13.30 2.42
C ALA A 224 -19.57 -12.27 1.37
N VAL A 225 -18.32 -11.80 1.47
CA VAL A 225 -17.72 -10.88 0.48
C VAL A 225 -17.64 -11.54 -0.89
N VAL A 226 -17.19 -12.79 -0.99
CA VAL A 226 -17.11 -13.53 -2.26
C VAL A 226 -18.51 -13.76 -2.86
N TYR A 227 -19.50 -14.08 -2.04
CA TYR A 227 -20.88 -14.25 -2.49
C TYR A 227 -21.44 -12.93 -3.06
N MET A 228 -21.17 -11.81 -2.39
CA MET A 228 -21.58 -10.49 -2.85
C MET A 228 -20.85 -10.07 -4.13
N ASP A 229 -19.55 -10.31 -4.23
CA ASP A 229 -18.70 -9.95 -5.38
C ASP A 229 -19.08 -10.75 -6.65
N GLN A 230 -19.49 -12.01 -6.50
CA GLN A 230 -19.99 -12.82 -7.61
C GLN A 230 -21.45 -12.53 -7.98
N GLY A 231 -22.15 -11.70 -7.20
CA GLY A 231 -23.52 -11.29 -7.43
C GLY A 231 -23.65 -10.37 -8.65
N GLN A 232 -24.01 -10.93 -9.81
CA GLN A 232 -24.21 -10.17 -11.04
C GLN A 232 -25.68 -10.03 -11.42
N ARG A 233 -26.13 -8.81 -11.72
CA ARG A 233 -27.44 -8.55 -12.33
C ARG A 233 -27.32 -8.63 -13.85
N LYS A 234 -27.76 -9.75 -14.43
CA LYS A 234 -27.79 -9.93 -15.90
C LYS A 234 -28.96 -9.14 -16.48
N VAL A 235 -28.68 -7.98 -17.07
CA VAL A 235 -29.67 -7.20 -17.83
C VAL A 235 -29.72 -7.75 -19.26
N PRO A 236 -30.88 -8.19 -19.77
CA PRO A 236 -30.97 -8.72 -21.12
C PRO A 236 -30.70 -7.61 -22.15
N VAL A 237 -29.78 -7.87 -23.08
CA VAL A 237 -29.47 -6.99 -24.21
C VAL A 237 -29.79 -7.71 -25.51
N GLN A 238 -30.40 -7.01 -26.46
CA GLN A 238 -30.67 -7.53 -27.79
C GLN A 238 -29.69 -6.89 -28.78
N TYR A 239 -28.85 -7.71 -29.40
CA TYR A 239 -27.99 -7.27 -30.49
C TYR A 239 -28.77 -7.38 -31.80
N ALA A 240 -28.67 -6.37 -32.67
CA ALA A 240 -29.24 -6.45 -34.01
C ALA A 240 -28.66 -7.65 -34.77
N LYS A 241 -29.52 -8.43 -35.41
CA LYS A 241 -29.13 -9.57 -36.24
C LYS A 241 -28.21 -9.06 -37.35
N ARG A 242 -26.95 -9.49 -37.37
CA ARG A 242 -26.02 -9.20 -38.47
C ARG A 242 -26.53 -9.98 -39.69
N VAL A 243 -27.34 -9.35 -40.52
CA VAL A 243 -27.80 -9.91 -41.80
C VAL A 243 -26.59 -9.84 -42.73
N VAL A 244 -25.81 -10.92 -42.75
CA VAL A 244 -24.80 -11.12 -43.80
C VAL A 244 -25.58 -11.73 -44.96
N GLY A 245 -25.86 -10.91 -45.98
CA GLY A 245 -26.38 -11.36 -47.27
C GLY A 245 -25.30 -12.01 -48.11
#